data_AF-A0A2E4QVL6-F1
#
_entry.id   AF-A0A2E4QVL6-F1
#
_cell.length_a   1.000
_cell.length_b   1.000
_cell.length_c   1.000
_cell.angle_alpha   90.00
_cell.angle_beta   90.00
_cell.angle_gamma   90.00
#
_symmetry.space_group_name_H-M   'P 1'
#
loop_
_entity.id
_entity.type
_entity.pdbx_description
1 polymer ?
#
loop_
_entity_poly.entity_id
_entity_poly.type
_entity_poly.pdbx_seq_one_letter_code
_entity_poly.pdbx_strand_id
1 'polypeptide(L)'
;MIMKASIKLTLAAIAAMSLSACGGSDRTTFVKACIDGGSDKTVCNCMADKLEKSLSKDAFAALAKASSEQDAETEGFLDDLPPLEQVSIGVNMMEAAISCGDEAEE
;
A
#
# COMPACT_ATOMS: atom_id res chain seq x y z
N MET A 1 18.67 -0.96 -31.21
CA MET A 1 19.76 -1.95 -31.38
C MET A 1 19.96 -2.67 -30.05
N ILE A 2 19.70 -3.98 -30.05
CA ILE A 2 19.81 -4.89 -28.92
C ILE A 2 21.29 -5.29 -28.79
N MET A 3 21.97 -4.89 -27.71
CA MET A 3 23.31 -5.40 -27.45
C MET A 3 23.22 -6.54 -26.42
N LYS A 4 23.32 -7.76 -26.94
CA LYS A 4 23.40 -9.02 -26.21
C LYS A 4 24.61 -9.02 -25.29
N ALA A 5 24.41 -9.18 -23.99
CA ALA A 5 25.45 -9.60 -23.06
C ALA A 5 25.07 -10.99 -22.53
N SER A 6 25.46 -12.01 -23.30
CA SER A 6 25.38 -13.41 -22.89
C SER A 6 26.50 -13.70 -21.89
N ILE A 7 26.26 -13.47 -20.60
CA ILE A 7 27.15 -13.92 -19.52
C ILE A 7 26.53 -15.16 -18.88
N LYS A 8 27.03 -16.32 -19.30
CA LYS A 8 26.87 -17.59 -18.58
C LYS A 8 27.89 -17.57 -17.43
N LEU A 9 27.46 -17.27 -16.21
CA LEU A 9 28.28 -17.44 -15.01
C LEU A 9 27.52 -18.29 -13.99
N THR A 10 27.94 -19.54 -13.90
CA THR A 10 27.57 -20.51 -12.87
C THR A 10 28.14 -20.14 -11.50
N LEU A 11 27.42 -20.60 -10.47
CA LEU A 11 27.80 -20.83 -9.07
C LEU A 11 27.64 -19.69 -8.03
N ALA A 12 26.75 -20.01 -7.09
CA ALA A 12 26.89 -19.86 -5.64
C ALA A 12 26.76 -18.46 -5.01
N ALA A 13 25.55 -18.29 -4.45
CA ALA A 13 25.31 -17.79 -3.11
C ALA A 13 25.42 -16.28 -2.83
N ILE A 14 24.47 -15.87 -1.98
CA ILE A 14 24.49 -14.76 -1.02
C ILE A 14 23.59 -13.58 -1.39
N ALA A 15 22.74 -13.30 -0.39
CA ALA A 15 21.98 -12.10 -0.10
C ALA A 15 20.73 -11.85 -0.94
N ALA A 16 19.61 -12.34 -0.39
CA ALA A 16 18.58 -11.46 0.15
C ALA A 16 18.74 -9.98 -0.22
N MET A 17 18.32 -9.64 -1.43
CA MET A 17 17.95 -8.28 -1.83
C MET A 17 16.53 -8.48 -2.37
N SER A 18 15.48 -8.09 -1.68
CA SER A 18 15.25 -6.77 -1.12
C SER A 18 14.10 -6.82 -0.10
N LEU A 19 14.43 -7.03 1.17
CA LEU A 19 13.49 -6.83 2.28
C LEU A 19 13.54 -5.36 2.73
N SER A 20 13.36 -4.44 1.78
CA SER A 20 13.40 -2.99 2.01
C SER A 20 12.19 -2.28 1.41
N ALA A 21 11.05 -2.98 1.31
CA ALA A 21 9.74 -2.39 1.00
C ALA A 21 8.85 -2.24 2.24
N CYS A 22 9.36 -2.54 3.44
CA CYS A 22 8.54 -2.60 4.65
C CYS A 22 8.17 -1.19 5.16
N GLY A 23 7.08 -0.60 4.64
CA GLY A 23 6.34 0.52 5.24
C GLY A 23 6.39 1.84 4.45
N GLY A 24 7.58 2.33 4.07
CA GLY A 24 7.71 3.68 3.49
C GLY A 24 7.15 3.84 2.08
N SER A 25 7.24 2.79 1.25
CA SER A 25 6.72 2.81 -0.12
C SER A 25 5.21 2.75 -0.13
N ASP A 26 4.62 1.84 0.65
CA ASP A 26 3.17 1.61 0.70
C ASP A 26 2.43 2.84 1.24
N ARG A 27 2.97 3.49 2.28
CA ARG A 27 2.43 4.75 2.80
C ARG A 27 2.41 5.82 1.72
N THR A 28 3.52 5.97 0.99
CA THR A 28 3.63 6.97 -0.08
C THR A 28 2.65 6.69 -1.22
N THR A 29 2.52 5.41 -1.61
CA THR A 29 1.58 4.93 -2.62
C THR A 29 0.14 5.23 -2.22
N PHE A 30 -0.26 4.88 -1.00
CA PHE A 30 -1.60 5.16 -0.48
C PHE A 30 -1.89 6.67 -0.41
N VAL A 31 -0.99 7.46 0.19
CA VAL A 31 -1.17 8.92 0.31
C VAL A 31 -1.31 9.56 -1.08
N LYS A 32 -0.48 9.14 -2.04
CA LYS A 32 -0.56 9.64 -3.41
C LYS A 32 -1.89 9.29 -4.05
N ALA A 33 -2.33 8.04 -3.96
CA ALA A 33 -3.62 7.60 -4.49
C ALA A 33 -4.81 8.35 -3.87
N CYS A 34 -4.78 8.56 -2.56
CA CYS A 34 -5.81 9.32 -1.85
C CYS A 34 -5.89 10.79 -2.31
N ILE A 35 -4.73 11.44 -2.53
CA ILE A 35 -4.67 12.81 -3.05
C ILE A 35 -5.14 12.85 -4.50
N ASP A 36 -4.67 11.91 -5.33
CA ASP A 36 -5.08 11.81 -6.74
C ASP A 36 -6.60 11.51 -6.85
N GLY A 37 -7.20 10.89 -5.83
CA GLY A 37 -8.64 10.69 -5.65
C GLY A 37 -9.43 11.92 -5.20
N GLY A 38 -8.77 13.04 -4.91
CA GLY A 38 -9.40 14.33 -4.64
C GLY A 38 -9.46 14.76 -3.17
N SER A 39 -8.89 13.98 -2.25
CA SER A 39 -8.82 14.34 -0.83
C SER A 39 -7.63 15.26 -0.52
N ASP A 40 -7.73 16.06 0.55
CA ASP A 40 -6.63 16.92 0.98
C ASP A 40 -5.41 16.11 1.47
N LYS A 41 -4.21 16.66 1.24
CA LYS A 41 -2.95 16.03 1.65
C LYS A 41 -2.92 15.73 3.16
N THR A 42 -3.46 16.59 4.00
CA THR A 42 -3.49 16.44 5.46
C THR A 42 -4.36 15.24 5.84
N VAL A 43 -5.57 15.17 5.28
CA VAL A 43 -6.50 14.04 5.46
C VAL A 43 -5.85 12.74 5.02
N CYS A 44 -5.23 12.71 3.83
CA CYS A 44 -4.57 11.51 3.31
C CYS A 44 -3.40 11.05 4.18
N ASN A 45 -2.63 11.98 4.76
CA ASN A 45 -1.56 11.62 5.69
C ASN A 45 -2.10 11.10 7.03
N CYS A 46 -3.17 11.71 7.57
CA CYS A 46 -3.84 11.21 8.78
C CYS A 46 -4.36 9.79 8.56
N MET A 47 -5.05 9.55 7.44
CA MET A 47 -5.58 8.23 7.10
C MET A 47 -4.45 7.20 6.98
N ALA A 48 -3.37 7.54 6.29
CA ALA A 48 -2.21 6.65 6.15
C ALA A 48 -1.60 6.30 7.52
N ASP A 49 -1.45 7.28 8.41
CA ASP A 49 -0.88 7.07 9.75
C ASP A 49 -1.79 6.22 10.65
N LYS A 50 -3.11 6.39 10.57
CA LYS A 50 -4.09 5.58 11.30
C LYS A 50 -4.07 4.14 10.79
N LEU A 51 -4.16 3.97 9.47
CA LEU A 51 -4.21 2.67 8.82
C LEU A 51 -2.92 1.87 9.03
N GLU A 52 -1.76 2.50 8.93
CA GLU A 52 -0.46 1.83 9.16
C GLU A 52 -0.29 1.38 10.62
N LYS A 53 -0.92 2.08 11.58
CA LYS A 53 -0.88 1.71 13.00
C LYS A 53 -1.91 0.63 13.37
N SER A 54 -3.06 0.63 12.71
CA SER A 54 -4.16 -0.28 13.05
C SER A 54 -4.18 -1.57 12.24
N LEU A 55 -3.60 -1.57 11.05
CA LEU A 55 -3.55 -2.74 10.17
C LEU A 55 -2.23 -3.50 10.31
N SER A 56 -2.26 -4.79 9.95
CA SER A 56 -1.03 -5.52 9.71
C SER A 56 -0.28 -4.92 8.52
N LYS A 57 1.04 -5.12 8.45
CA LYS A 57 1.85 -4.63 7.34
C LYS A 57 1.36 -5.16 5.98
N ASP A 58 0.96 -6.43 5.95
CA ASP A 58 0.47 -7.08 4.74
C ASP A 58 -0.90 -6.52 4.31
N ALA A 59 -1.80 -6.25 5.28
CA ALA A 59 -3.07 -5.59 5.01
C ALA A 59 -2.92 -4.13 4.55
N PHE A 60 -2.00 -3.38 5.15
CA PHE A 60 -1.73 -2.01 4.72
C PHE A 60 -1.08 -1.95 3.34
N ALA A 61 -0.13 -2.85 3.05
CA ALA A 61 0.47 -2.97 1.73
C ALA A 61 -0.58 -3.36 0.66
N ALA A 62 -1.48 -4.29 1.00
CA ALA A 62 -2.60 -4.67 0.13
C ALA A 62 -3.54 -3.51 -0.16
N LEU A 63 -3.90 -2.74 0.87
CA LEU A 63 -4.72 -1.56 0.74
C LEU A 63 -4.04 -0.47 -0.11
N ALA A 64 -2.76 -0.20 0.13
CA ALA A 64 -1.98 0.77 -0.63
C ALA A 64 -1.94 0.41 -2.11
N LYS A 65 -1.70 -0.87 -2.41
CA LYS A 65 -1.70 -1.41 -3.76
C LYS A 65 -3.06 -1.26 -4.43
N ALA A 66 -4.13 -1.71 -3.76
CA ALA A 66 -5.51 -1.59 -4.24
C ALA A 66 -5.93 -0.12 -4.47
N SER A 67 -5.40 0.82 -3.70
CA SER A 67 -5.68 2.25 -3.86
C SER A 67 -4.96 2.86 -5.07
N SER A 68 -3.76 2.37 -5.40
CA SER A 68 -2.94 2.92 -6.50
C SER A 68 -3.27 2.38 -7.88
N GLU A 69 -3.81 1.17 -7.95
CA GLU A 69 -4.05 0.48 -9.21
C GLU A 69 -5.53 0.66 -9.60
N GLN A 70 -5.83 1.69 -10.38
CA GLN A 70 -7.10 1.81 -11.12
C GLN A 70 -7.20 0.81 -12.30
N ASP A 71 -6.25 -0.13 -12.42
CA ASP A 71 -6.12 -1.06 -13.53
C ASP A 71 -6.42 -2.52 -13.11
N ALA A 72 -7.09 -3.22 -14.02
CA ALA A 72 -7.84 -4.47 -13.86
C ALA A 72 -7.04 -5.74 -13.42
N GLU A 73 -5.77 -5.62 -13.03
CA GLU A 73 -4.95 -6.75 -12.55
C GLU A 73 -5.02 -6.96 -11.03
N THR A 74 -5.66 -6.04 -10.30
CA THR A 74 -5.75 -6.07 -8.82
C THR A 74 -7.11 -6.55 -8.31
N GLU A 75 -7.97 -7.05 -9.20
CA GLU A 75 -9.21 -7.76 -8.85
C GLU A 75 -8.84 -9.06 -8.11
N GLY A 76 -8.55 -8.98 -6.80
CA GLY A 76 -8.20 -10.16 -6.00
C GLY A 76 -7.16 -9.96 -4.90
N PHE A 77 -6.40 -8.86 -4.87
CA PHE A 77 -5.29 -8.77 -3.90
C PHE A 77 -5.79 -8.65 -2.45
N LEU A 78 -6.96 -8.04 -2.25
CA LEU A 78 -7.65 -8.07 -0.96
C LEU A 78 -8.32 -9.44 -0.71
N ASP A 79 -8.73 -10.17 -1.75
CA ASP A 79 -9.34 -11.49 -1.65
C ASP A 79 -8.35 -12.59 -1.21
N ASP A 80 -7.04 -12.40 -1.46
CA ASP A 80 -5.96 -13.26 -0.96
C ASP A 80 -5.70 -13.08 0.55
N LEU A 81 -6.18 -11.99 1.16
CA LEU A 81 -6.09 -11.81 2.61
C LEU A 81 -7.13 -12.68 3.33
N PRO A 82 -6.81 -13.13 4.57
CA PRO A 82 -7.80 -13.82 5.38
C PRO A 82 -9.01 -12.91 5.64
N PRO A 83 -10.24 -13.46 5.76
CA PRO A 83 -11.47 -12.66 5.88
C PRO A 83 -11.45 -11.66 7.04
N LEU A 84 -10.74 -11.99 8.12
CA LEU A 84 -10.55 -11.10 9.27
C LEU A 84 -9.76 -9.83 8.92
N GLU A 85 -8.72 -9.94 8.09
CA GLU A 85 -7.92 -8.79 7.67
C GLU A 85 -8.72 -7.92 6.68
N GLN A 86 -9.51 -8.51 5.78
CA GLN A 86 -10.39 -7.76 4.88
C GLN A 86 -11.42 -6.91 5.66
N VAL A 87 -12.06 -7.50 6.67
CA VAL A 87 -12.98 -6.78 7.56
C VAL A 87 -12.25 -5.70 8.34
N SER A 88 -11.04 -5.99 8.85
CA SER A 88 -10.21 -5.02 9.55
C SER A 88 -9.87 -3.81 8.68
N ILE A 89 -9.48 -4.03 7.42
CA ILE A 89 -9.23 -2.97 6.44
C ILE A 89 -10.46 -2.07 6.29
N GLY A 90 -11.65 -2.65 6.06
CA GLY A 90 -12.89 -1.89 5.88
C GLY A 90 -13.27 -1.06 7.12
N VAL A 91 -13.20 -1.66 8.31
CA VAL A 91 -13.54 -0.98 9.58
C VAL A 91 -12.57 0.16 9.87
N ASN A 92 -11.26 -0.09 9.77
CA ASN A 92 -10.26 0.93 10.06
C ASN A 92 -10.22 2.04 9.01
N MET A 93 -10.53 1.74 7.74
CA MET A 93 -10.66 2.76 6.70
C MET A 93 -11.86 3.67 6.96
N MET A 94 -13.01 3.11 7.36
CA MET A 94 -14.17 3.90 7.75
C MET A 94 -13.91 4.73 9.01
N GLU A 95 -13.26 4.16 10.03
CA GLU A 95 -12.87 4.89 11.25
C GLU A 95 -11.90 6.04 10.94
N ALA A 96 -10.89 5.78 10.10
CA ALA A 96 -9.92 6.78 9.67
C ALA A 96 -10.60 7.88 8.85
N ALA A 97 -11.52 7.55 7.95
CA ALA A 97 -12.26 8.54 7.17
C ALA A 97 -13.11 9.45 8.06
N ILE A 98 -13.75 8.92 9.10
CA ILE A 98 -14.49 9.72 10.09
C ILE A 98 -13.50 10.58 10.88
N SER A 99 -12.49 9.95 11.50
CA SER A 99 -11.54 10.64 12.38
C SER A 99 -10.72 11.75 11.70
N CYS A 100 -10.33 11.52 10.43
CA CYS A 100 -9.49 12.43 9.66
C CYS A 100 -10.31 13.38 8.78
N GLY A 101 -11.59 13.09 8.54
CA GLY A 101 -12.50 13.94 7.79
C GLY A 101 -12.87 15.20 8.58
N ASP A 102 -13.05 15.09 9.90
CA ASP A 102 -13.24 16.22 10.80
C ASP A 102 -11.99 17.16 10.86
N GLU A 103 -10.78 16.64 10.62
CA GLU A 103 -9.54 17.46 10.58
C GLU A 103 -9.42 18.34 9.32
N ALA A 104 -10.33 18.20 8.34
CA ALA A 104 -10.35 19.03 7.13
C ALA A 104 -11.14 20.34 7.28
N GLU A 105 -11.86 20.50 8.40
CA GLU A 105 -12.75 21.65 8.66
C GLU A 105 -12.18 22.67 9.67
N GLU A 106 -10.97 22.45 10.20
CA GLU A 106 -10.30 23.34 11.18
C GLU A 106 -9.28 24.33 10.57
#